data_AF-A0A2G2QAE1-F1
#
_entry.id   AF-A0A2G2QAE1-F1
#
_cell.length_a   1.000
_cell.length_b   1.000
_cell.length_c   1.000
_cell.angle_alpha   90.00
_cell.angle_beta   90.00
_cell.angle_gamma   90.00
#
_symmetry.space_group_name_H-M   'P 1'
#
loop_
_entity.id
_entity.type
_entity.pdbx_description
1 polymer ?
#
loop_
_entity_poly.entity_id
_entity_poly.type
_entity_poly.pdbx_seq_one_letter_code
_entity_poly.pdbx_strand_id
1 'polypeptide(L)' 'MYGTSWCGYCAKARQYFISNDISFVEYDIEKNAQAKKKYDSLGGKGTPLIVVDEKNMTGFSELKFTELYEY' A
#
# COMPACT_ATOMS: atom_id res chain seq x y z
N MET A 1 0.78 3.73 -1.92
CA MET A 1 1.11 2.38 -1.44
C MET A 1 2.62 2.22 -1.32
N TYR A 2 3.10 1.63 -0.23
CA TYR A 2 4.49 1.23 -0.04
C TYR A 2 4.57 -0.30 -0.13
N GLY A 3 5.43 -0.81 -0.99
CA GLY A 3 5.52 -2.24 -1.26
C GLY A 3 6.93 -2.67 -1.66
N THR A 4 7.06 -3.95 -2.01
CA THR A 4 8.28 -4.49 -2.62
C THR A 4 7.93 -5.21 -3.92
N SER A 5 8.89 -5.33 -4.82
CA SER A 5 8.70 -5.94 -6.14
C SER A 5 8.31 -7.43 -6.05
N TRP A 6 8.83 -8.17 -5.07
CA TRP A 6 8.62 -9.62 -4.90
C TRP A 6 7.40 -9.99 -4.05
N CYS A 7 6.76 -9.01 -3.43
CA CYS A 7 5.66 -9.24 -2.48
C CYS A 7 4.35 -9.59 -3.20
N GLY A 8 3.86 -10.82 -2.99
CA GLY A 8 2.63 -11.31 -3.62
C GLY A 8 1.36 -10.54 -3.21
N TYR A 9 1.26 -10.11 -1.95
CA TYR A 9 0.14 -9.26 -1.50
C TYR A 9 0.18 -7.86 -2.10
N CYS A 10 1.37 -7.34 -2.38
CA CYS A 10 1.55 -6.07 -3.07
C CYS A 10 1.06 -6.19 -4.51
N ALA A 11 1.34 -7.31 -5.19
CA ALA A 11 0.79 -7.57 -6.52
C ALA A 11 -0.75 -7.65 -6.52
N LYS A 12 -1.35 -8.31 -5.52
CA LYS A 12 -2.80 -8.35 -5.36
C LYS A 12 -3.40 -6.95 -5.18
N ALA A 13 -2.81 -6.11 -4.33
CA ALA A 13 -3.27 -4.73 -4.12
C ALA A 13 -3.22 -3.90 -5.41
N ARG A 14 -2.11 -3.98 -6.17
CA ARG A 14 -1.97 -3.29 -7.47
C ARG A 14 -3.08 -3.70 -8.42
N GLN A 15 -3.30 -5.01 -8.55
CA GLN A 15 -4.30 -5.54 -9.46
C GLN A 15 -5.70 -5.07 -9.06
N TYR A 16 -6.01 -5.07 -7.77
CA TYR A 16 -7.28 -4.55 -7.27
C TYR A 16 -7.45 -3.07 -7.61
N PHE A 17 -6.45 -2.23 -7.37
CA PHE A 17 -6.53 -0.80 -7.67
C PHE A 17 -6.71 -0.54 -9.16
N ILE A 18 -5.97 -1.25 -10.02
CA ILE A 18 -6.12 -1.15 -11.48
C ILE A 18 -7.52 -1.59 -11.92
N SER A 19 -8.01 -2.72 -11.43
CA SER A 19 -9.32 -3.26 -11.82
C SER A 19 -10.50 -2.39 -11.38
N ASN A 20 -10.33 -1.62 -10.31
CA ASN A 20 -11.36 -0.71 -9.78
C ASN A 20 -11.14 0.76 -10.20
N ASP A 21 -10.22 1.02 -11.14
CA ASP A 21 -9.88 2.37 -11.62
C ASP A 21 -9.47 3.34 -10.49
N ILE A 22 -8.83 2.79 -9.45
CA ILE A 22 -8.35 3.55 -8.30
C ILE A 22 -6.96 4.06 -8.64
N SER A 23 -6.81 5.39 -8.71
CA SER A 23 -5.50 6.01 -8.86
C SER A 23 -4.64 5.78 -7.62
N PHE A 24 -3.48 5.16 -7.81
CA PHE A 24 -2.51 4.93 -6.74
C PHE A 24 -1.08 5.17 -7.22
N VAL A 25 -0.24 5.61 -6.28
CA VAL A 25 1.22 5.63 -6.48
C VAL A 25 1.83 4.54 -5.64
N GLU A 26 2.71 3.76 -6.23
CA GLU A 26 3.52 2.79 -5.51
C GLU A 26 4.95 3.28 -5.32
N TYR A 27 5.45 3.11 -4.10
CA TYR A 27 6.85 3.30 -3.78
C TYR A 27 7.48 1.98 -3.32
N ASP A 28 8.52 1.54 -4.02
CA ASP A 28 9.33 0.39 -3.63
C ASP A 28 10.29 0.79 -2.49
N ILE A 29 10.05 0.26 -1.29
CA ILE A 29 10.82 0.61 -0.09
C ILE A 29 12.23 0.00 -0.08
N GLU A 30 12.52 -0.97 -0.95
CA GLU A 30 13.87 -1.55 -1.10
C GLU A 30 14.71 -0.74 -2.08
N LYS A 31 14.07 -0.11 -3.07
CA LYS A 31 14.75 0.68 -4.12
C LYS A 31 14.78 2.18 -3.84
N ASN A 32 13.97 2.67 -2.90
CA ASN A 32 13.88 4.09 -2.58
C ASN A 32 14.03 4.34 -1.07
N ALA A 33 15.19 4.89 -0.68
CA ALA A 33 15.50 5.21 0.71
C ALA A 33 14.56 6.27 1.32
N GLN A 34 14.08 7.23 0.53
CA GLN A 34 13.10 8.22 1.01
C GLN A 34 11.75 7.57 1.28
N ALA A 35 11.31 6.68 0.38
CA ALA A 35 10.11 5.88 0.58
C ALA A 35 10.21 4.99 1.82
N LYS A 36 11.37 4.35 2.04
CA LYS A 36 11.62 3.56 3.25
C LYS A 36 11.49 4.40 4.52
N LYS A 37 12.09 5.60 4.54
CA LYS A 37 11.99 6.52 5.68
C LYS A 37 10.55 6.94 5.96
N LYS A 38 9.77 7.22 4.91
CA LYS A 38 8.35 7.57 5.05
C LYS A 38 7.53 6.38 5.53
N TYR A 39 7.76 5.18 4.99
CA TYR A 39 7.17 3.93 5.45
C TYR A 39 7.44 3.68 6.94
N ASP A 40 8.67 3.88 7.41
CA ASP A 40 9.02 3.71 8.82
C ASP A 40 8.33 4.75 9.71
N SER A 41 8.27 6.02 9.26
CA SER A 41 7.57 7.09 9.96
C SER A 41 6.05 6.86 10.05
N LEU A 42 5.48 6.07 9.14
CA LEU A 42 4.07 5.68 9.14
C LEU A 42 3.82 4.42 10.00
N GLY A 43 4.85 3.89 10.67
CA GLY A 43 4.73 2.68 11.48
C GLY A 43 4.68 1.38 10.66
N GLY A 44 5.23 1.39 9.45
CA GLY A 44 5.24 0.24 8.55
C GLY A 44 5.91 -0.99 9.17
N LYS A 45 5.14 -2.06 9.37
CA LYS A 45 5.62 -3.35 9.91
C LYS A 45 5.54 -4.51 8.91
N GLY A 46 4.86 -4.32 7.80
CA GLY A 46 4.76 -5.29 6.72
C GLY A 46 4.34 -4.62 5.41
N THR A 47 4.50 -5.33 4.31
CA THR A 47 4.08 -4.87 2.98
C THR A 47 2.89 -5.67 2.46
N PRO A 48 1.99 -5.06 1.68
CA PRO A 48 1.95 -3.63 1.35
C PRO A 48 1.45 -2.77 2.53
N LEU A 49 1.98 -1.55 2.66
CA LEU A 49 1.40 -0.51 3.50
C LEU A 49 0.64 0.46 2.60
N ILE A 50 -0.68 0.47 2.72
CA ILE A 50 -1.56 1.33 1.93
C ILE A 50 -1.95 2.52 2.79
N VAL A 51 -1.86 3.71 2.21
CA VAL A 51 -2.21 4.97 2.87
C VAL A 51 -3.28 5.62 2.02
N VAL A 52 -4.41 5.95 2.65
CA VAL A 52 -5.56 6.65 2.07
C VAL A 52 -5.80 7.83 2.99
N ASP A 53 -5.52 9.03 2.49
CA ASP A 53 -5.53 10.28 3.26
C ASP A 53 -4.74 10.18 4.58
N GLU A 54 -5.42 10.32 5.72
CA GLU A 54 -4.82 10.25 7.06
C GLU A 54 -4.83 8.82 7.64
N LYS A 55 -5.48 7.87 6.95
CA LYS A 55 -5.60 6.49 7.39
C LYS A 55 -4.60 5.61 6.65
N ASN A 56 -4.21 4.52 7.29
CA ASN A 56 -3.35 3.53 6.67
C ASN A 56 -3.71 2.11 7.12
N MET A 57 -3.40 1.14 6.27
CA MET A 57 -3.55 -0.28 6.56
C MET A 57 -2.29 -1.05 6.16
N THR A 58 -1.92 -2.04 6.97
CA THR A 58 -0.83 -2.97 6.69
C THR A 58 -1.40 -4.28 6.13
N GLY A 59 -0.77 -4.79 5.08
CA GLY A 59 -1.29 -5.91 4.29
C GLY A 59 -2.36 -5.47 3.29
N PHE A 60 -2.85 -6.42 2.50
CA PHE A 60 -3.94 -6.18 1.57
C PHE A 60 -5.07 -7.19 1.77
N SER A 61 -6.28 -6.67 1.92
CA SER A 61 -7.54 -7.40 1.92
C SER A 61 -8.58 -6.47 1.30
N GLU A 62 -9.30 -6.96 0.29
CA GLU A 62 -10.28 -6.18 -0.47
C GLU A 62 -11.33 -5.59 0.47
N LEU A 63 -11.91 -6.40 1.36
CA LEU A 63 -12.90 -5.96 2.36
C LEU A 63 -12.39 -4.80 3.21
N LYS A 64 -11.18 -4.92 3.78
CA LYS A 64 -10.60 -3.88 4.63
C LYS A 64 -10.24 -2.63 3.85
N PHE A 65 -9.81 -2.80 2.60
CA PHE A 65 -9.47 -1.68 1.76
C PHE A 65 -10.72 -0.90 1.35
N THR A 66 -11.81 -1.57 0.98
CA THR A 66 -13.10 -0.91 0.68
C THR A 66 -13.61 -0.13 1.88
N GLU A 67 -13.59 -0.73 3.08
CA GLU A 67 -13.94 -0.02 4.32
C GLU A 67 -13.05 1.21 4.60
N LEU A 68 -11.76 1.12 4.24
CA LEU A 68 -10.81 2.22 4.39
C LEU A 68 -11.04 3.35 3.36
N TYR A 69 -11.45 2.99 2.15
CA TYR A 69 -11.53 3.88 0.99
C TYR A 69 -12.89 4.58 0.84
N GLU A 70 -13.98 3.93 1.27
CA GLU A 70 -15.34 4.47 1.18
C GLU A 70 -15.72 5.40 2.35
N TYR A 71 -14.84 5.55 3.35
CA TYR A 71 -15.05 6.35 4.57
C TYR A 71 -14.14 7.58 4.66
#